data_AF-A0A3B8UCN7-F1
#
_entry.id   AF-A0A3B8UCN7-F1
#
_cell.length_a   1.000
_cell.length_b   1.000
_cell.length_c   1.000
_cell.angle_alpha   90.00
_cell.angle_beta   90.00
_cell.angle_gamma   90.00
#
_symmetry.space_group_name_H-M   'P 1'
#
loop_
_entity.id
_entity.type
_entity.pdbx_description
1 polymer ?
#
loop_
_entity_poly.entity_id
_entity_poly.type
_entity_poly.pdbx_seq_one_letter_code
_entity_poly.pdbx_strand_id
1 'polypeptide(L)'
;MEKIFHLSLDLSLSHVFGFVAVALFFYMSLWSLAAIAKKRADLADIAWGPGFMLVAWTSLILGQATVDGLIINILVTIWAIRLAFHLYLRNRKRQEDFRYETLKQKWGKNLNLNLFRNVFLLQGCILYVIALPILWIHTHPQELPKHILWIGLLGWSIGFFLEAIADLQLALFKNDHSKKGKLLTTGLWGYVRHPNYLGELVQWWAIWFISASLPFGWALIISPLLLTFLIVKISGIKPLEEQMEKRAEFKAYVENTPSLIPPSLINGILYGSAWFLLIIYGSQSSLFFSIMIAAGCYGGQLWLLTKFDSRTLRSYIVLSIVALGLGFLQEMFFIYLKIVVYPKESIFPPLWLLALYPLFSLTLNSSLVFLNKSPTFTFLLGGFGALFSYLSGERLGVIQLIPPLAQPIIFLFWGLFLTILVIFNRKLRAWFSQR
;
A
#
# COMPACT_ATOMS: atom_id res chain seq x y z
N MET A 1 -2.14 31.06 -16.06
CA MET A 1 -1.31 29.86 -15.81
C MET A 1 0.16 30.10 -16.15
N GLU A 2 0.51 30.88 -17.18
CA GLU A 2 1.91 31.17 -17.56
C GLU A 2 2.75 31.89 -16.49
N LYS A 3 2.18 32.76 -15.64
CA LYS A 3 2.95 33.53 -14.65
C LYS A 3 3.54 32.72 -13.48
N ILE A 4 3.10 31.48 -13.23
CA ILE A 4 3.63 30.64 -12.13
C ILE A 4 4.97 29.98 -12.54
N PHE A 5 5.25 29.87 -13.85
CA PHE A 5 6.38 29.09 -14.37
C PHE A 5 7.70 29.88 -14.53
N HIS A 6 7.73 31.17 -14.22
CA HIS A 6 8.97 31.99 -14.30
C HIS A 6 9.93 31.83 -13.10
N LEU A 7 9.65 30.92 -12.16
CA LEU A 7 10.47 30.72 -10.97
C LEU A 7 11.59 29.67 -11.12
N SER A 8 11.72 29.03 -12.28
CA SER A 8 12.74 27.98 -12.52
C SER A 8 14.08 28.56 -12.96
N LEU A 9 15.13 28.28 -12.19
CA LEU A 9 16.51 28.45 -12.63
C LEU A 9 16.90 27.15 -13.34
N ASP A 10 16.80 27.07 -14.67
CA ASP A 10 17.04 25.84 -15.47
C ASP A 10 18.53 25.42 -15.42
N LEU A 11 18.92 24.80 -14.29
CA LEU A 11 20.28 24.37 -13.97
C LEU A 11 20.52 22.93 -14.44
N SER A 12 21.78 22.57 -14.69
CA SER A 12 22.09 21.16 -15.02
C SER A 12 21.75 20.23 -13.84
N LEU A 13 21.43 18.98 -14.15
CA LEU A 13 20.96 17.99 -13.19
C LEU A 13 21.92 17.83 -11.99
N SER A 14 23.23 17.81 -12.21
CA SER A 14 24.23 17.73 -11.14
C SER A 14 24.19 18.94 -10.19
N HIS A 15 23.92 20.14 -10.70
CA HIS A 15 23.79 21.34 -9.88
C HIS A 15 22.54 21.30 -9.01
N VAL A 16 21.39 20.88 -9.56
CA VAL A 16 20.13 20.79 -8.78
C VAL A 16 20.31 19.86 -7.57
N PHE A 17 20.85 18.66 -7.78
CA PHE A 17 21.11 17.70 -6.70
C PHE A 17 22.09 18.27 -5.67
N GLY A 18 23.18 18.89 -6.13
CA GLY A 18 24.16 19.52 -5.25
C GLY A 18 23.57 20.65 -4.40
N PHE A 19 22.81 21.56 -5.00
CA PHE A 19 22.19 22.68 -4.29
C PHE A 19 21.13 22.21 -3.27
N VAL A 20 20.30 21.22 -3.62
CA VAL A 20 19.34 20.63 -2.68
C VAL A 20 20.06 19.98 -1.50
N ALA A 21 21.15 19.25 -1.74
CA ALA A 21 21.96 18.65 -0.67
C ALA A 21 22.58 19.72 0.25
N VAL A 22 23.09 20.81 -0.32
CA VAL A 22 23.64 21.95 0.45
C VAL A 22 22.53 22.64 1.26
N ALA A 23 21.38 22.90 0.66
CA ALA A 23 20.23 23.51 1.35
C ALA A 23 19.79 22.64 2.54
N LEU A 24 19.71 21.32 2.35
CA LEU A 24 19.35 20.38 3.39
C LEU A 24 20.41 20.30 4.49
N PHE A 25 21.70 20.38 4.15
CA PHE A 25 22.79 20.44 5.13
C PHE A 25 22.67 21.67 6.04
N PHE A 26 22.44 22.85 5.47
CA PHE A 26 22.23 24.08 6.25
C PHE A 26 20.97 23.98 7.12
N TYR A 27 19.88 23.46 6.57
CA TYR A 27 18.64 23.22 7.31
C TYR A 27 18.86 22.31 8.53
N MET A 28 19.51 21.16 8.35
CA MET A 28 19.80 20.22 9.44
C MET A 28 20.76 20.82 10.47
N SER A 29 21.72 21.64 10.02
CA SER A 29 22.64 22.37 10.91
C SER A 29 21.89 23.39 11.78
N LEU A 30 20.96 24.17 11.20
CA LEU A 30 20.15 25.12 11.94
C LEU A 30 19.23 24.43 12.97
N TRP A 31 18.62 23.31 12.60
CA TRP A 31 17.81 22.52 13.54
C TRP A 31 18.64 21.89 14.66
N SER A 32 19.87 21.45 14.36
CA SER A 32 20.79 20.98 15.39
C SER A 32 21.15 22.08 16.38
N LEU A 33 21.44 23.29 15.90
CA LEU A 33 21.69 24.45 16.77
C LEU A 33 20.47 24.77 17.63
N ALA A 34 19.27 24.74 17.06
CA ALA A 34 18.02 24.95 17.80
C ALA A 34 17.79 23.86 18.87
N ALA A 35 18.09 22.60 18.56
CA ALA A 35 17.99 21.47 19.49
C ALA A 35 18.97 21.58 20.65
N ILE A 36 20.21 22.00 20.38
CA ILE A 36 21.21 22.27 21.41
C ILE A 36 20.76 23.43 22.30
N ALA A 37 20.33 24.54 21.70
CA ALA A 37 19.88 25.73 22.43
C ALA A 37 18.66 25.43 23.34
N LYS A 38 17.70 24.63 22.85
CA LYS A 38 16.51 24.22 23.62
C LYS A 38 16.75 23.00 24.51
N LYS A 39 17.94 22.39 24.46
CA LYS A 39 18.28 21.11 25.13
C LYS A 39 17.29 19.98 24.83
N ARG A 40 16.74 19.96 23.62
CA ARG A 40 15.70 19.03 23.16
C ARG A 40 16.08 18.42 21.81
N ALA A 41 16.53 17.17 21.83
CA ALA A 41 16.92 16.39 20.66
C ALA A 41 15.69 15.86 19.89
N ASP A 42 14.53 15.76 20.53
CA ASP A 42 13.27 15.39 19.89
C ASP A 42 12.74 16.42 18.87
N LEU A 43 13.36 17.59 18.78
CA LEU A 43 13.13 18.54 17.67
C LEU A 43 13.50 17.92 16.31
N ALA A 44 14.40 16.94 16.28
CA ALA A 44 14.76 16.22 15.06
C ALA A 44 13.55 15.52 14.42
N ASP A 45 12.66 14.95 15.23
CA ASP A 45 11.44 14.30 14.74
C ASP A 45 10.47 15.34 14.12
N ILE A 46 10.43 16.56 14.65
CA ILE A 46 9.61 17.67 14.11
C ILE A 46 10.21 18.21 12.81
N ALA A 47 11.55 18.28 12.71
CA ALA A 47 12.28 18.75 11.53
C ALA A 47 12.20 17.78 10.34
N TRP A 48 11.91 16.50 10.59
CA TRP A 48 11.82 15.47 9.57
C TRP A 48 10.86 15.84 8.42
N GLY A 49 9.59 16.12 8.74
CA GLY A 49 8.57 16.48 7.73
C GLY A 49 8.94 17.73 6.93
N PRO A 50 9.22 18.88 7.58
CA PRO A 50 9.55 20.12 6.87
C PRO A 50 10.88 20.03 6.10
N GLY A 51 11.78 19.09 6.43
CA GLY A 51 12.94 18.79 5.61
C GLY A 51 12.57 18.24 4.21
N PHE A 52 11.56 17.37 4.11
CA PHE A 52 11.03 16.92 2.82
C PHE A 52 10.36 18.05 2.04
N MET A 53 9.64 18.92 2.74
CA MET A 53 9.06 20.12 2.14
C MET A 53 10.16 21.03 1.57
N LEU A 54 11.25 21.26 2.31
CA LEU A 54 12.41 22.01 1.82
C LEU A 54 12.96 21.39 0.54
N VAL A 55 13.21 20.07 0.54
CA VAL A 55 13.72 19.36 -0.63
C VAL A 55 12.77 19.52 -1.82
N ALA A 56 11.47 19.28 -1.63
CA ALA A 56 10.46 19.36 -2.68
C ALA A 56 10.42 20.74 -3.35
N TRP A 57 10.35 21.82 -2.54
CA TRP A 57 10.27 23.18 -3.08
C TRP A 57 11.58 23.68 -3.66
N THR A 58 12.73 23.36 -3.05
CA THR A 58 14.04 23.70 -3.63
C THR A 58 14.26 22.97 -4.95
N SER A 59 13.87 21.71 -5.08
CA SER A 59 13.96 20.98 -6.35
C SER A 59 13.03 21.52 -7.44
N LEU A 60 11.85 22.05 -7.09
CA LEU A 60 10.93 22.68 -8.06
C LEU A 60 11.49 24.02 -8.56
N ILE A 61 12.07 24.83 -7.67
CA ILE A 61 12.63 26.16 -8.01
C ILE A 61 13.91 26.03 -8.85
N LEU A 62 14.74 25.02 -8.55
CA LEU A 62 16.01 24.79 -9.24
C LEU A 62 15.89 23.86 -10.45
N GLY A 63 14.81 23.08 -10.52
CA GLY A 63 14.47 22.25 -11.67
C GLY A 63 13.45 22.94 -12.55
N GLN A 64 12.58 22.14 -13.17
CA GLN A 64 11.49 22.64 -14.01
C GLN A 64 10.15 22.47 -13.29
N ALA A 65 9.42 23.58 -13.17
CA ALA A 65 8.08 23.55 -12.63
C ALA A 65 7.12 22.95 -13.67
N THR A 66 6.45 21.86 -13.30
CA THR A 66 5.34 21.25 -14.08
C THR A 66 4.08 21.21 -13.22
N VAL A 67 2.90 21.11 -13.84
CA VAL A 67 1.64 20.95 -13.09
C VAL A 67 1.68 19.68 -12.25
N ASP A 68 2.17 18.58 -12.83
CA ASP A 68 2.24 17.30 -12.13
C ASP A 68 3.24 17.37 -10.96
N GLY A 69 4.41 18.00 -11.15
CA GLY A 69 5.37 18.24 -10.07
C GLY A 69 4.84 19.15 -8.95
N LEU A 70 4.06 20.18 -9.30
CA LEU A 70 3.41 21.05 -8.32
C LEU A 70 2.38 20.28 -7.47
N ILE A 71 1.62 19.36 -8.08
CA ILE A 71 0.70 18.48 -7.34
C ILE A 71 1.48 17.66 -6.31
N ILE A 72 2.59 17.02 -6.70
CA ILE A 72 3.42 16.23 -5.77
C ILE A 72 3.95 17.09 -4.62
N ASN A 73 4.43 18.31 -4.90
CA ASN A 73 4.90 19.23 -3.86
C ASN A 73 3.79 19.64 -2.89
N ILE A 74 2.57 19.89 -3.38
CA ILE A 74 1.42 20.19 -2.53
C ILE A 74 1.11 19.01 -1.61
N LEU A 75 1.08 17.79 -2.14
CA LEU A 75 0.86 16.58 -1.34
C LEU A 75 1.92 16.42 -0.25
N VAL A 76 3.21 16.50 -0.61
CA VAL A 76 4.33 16.43 0.34
C VAL A 76 4.24 17.54 1.39
N THR A 77 3.81 18.75 1.00
CA THR A 77 3.61 19.87 1.92
C THR A 77 2.50 19.60 2.92
N ILE A 78 1.34 19.09 2.46
CA ILE A 78 0.21 18.73 3.32
C ILE A 78 0.64 17.67 4.34
N TRP A 79 1.33 16.61 3.90
CA TRP A 79 1.87 15.58 4.78
C TRP A 79 2.90 16.13 5.77
N ALA A 80 3.87 16.92 5.29
CA ALA A 80 4.95 17.48 6.10
C ALA A 80 4.42 18.38 7.23
N ILE A 81 3.49 19.28 6.91
CA ILE A 81 2.86 20.17 7.88
C ILE A 81 2.06 19.37 8.90
N ARG A 82 1.25 18.41 8.44
CA ARG A 82 0.45 17.54 9.32
C ARG A 82 1.34 16.77 10.30
N LEU A 83 2.39 16.13 9.80
CA LEU A 83 3.33 15.35 10.61
C LEU A 83 4.04 16.24 11.63
N ALA A 84 4.61 17.36 11.19
CA ALA A 84 5.31 18.30 12.07
C ALA A 84 4.39 18.83 13.17
N PHE A 85 3.15 19.21 12.81
CA PHE A 85 2.16 19.71 13.76
C PHE A 85 1.73 18.62 14.76
N HIS A 86 1.45 17.40 14.28
CA HIS A 86 1.11 16.26 15.14
C HIS A 86 2.21 15.98 16.16
N LEU A 87 3.47 15.89 15.71
CA LEU A 87 4.63 15.64 16.57
C LEU A 87 4.89 16.79 17.55
N TYR A 88 4.74 18.04 17.10
CA TYR A 88 4.85 19.21 17.96
C TYR A 88 3.82 19.18 19.10
N LEU A 89 2.53 18.96 18.77
CA LEU A 89 1.47 18.88 19.78
C LEU A 89 1.69 17.72 20.76
N ARG A 90 2.14 16.58 20.25
CA ARG A 90 2.44 15.38 21.05
C ARG A 90 3.58 15.63 22.04
N ASN A 91 4.63 16.32 21.61
CA ASN A 91 5.87 16.48 22.37
C ASN A 91 5.87 17.72 23.29
N ARG A 92 5.02 18.73 23.04
CA ARG A 92 5.02 19.99 23.82
C ARG A 92 4.72 19.80 25.31
N LYS A 93 3.90 18.81 25.67
CA LYS A 93 3.44 18.57 27.06
C LYS A 93 4.10 17.36 27.74
N ARG A 94 5.08 16.73 27.09
CA ARG A 94 5.73 15.50 27.59
C ARG A 94 7.19 15.76 27.93
N GLN A 95 7.70 14.97 28.87
CA GLN A 95 9.14 14.77 28.99
C GLN A 95 9.67 14.18 27.68
N GLU A 96 10.93 14.47 27.39
CA GLU A 96 11.57 14.05 26.16
C GLU A 96 11.51 12.53 26.00
N ASP A 97 11.48 12.05 24.76
CA ASP A 97 11.47 10.61 24.51
C ASP A 97 12.70 9.96 25.15
N PHE A 98 12.47 8.87 25.89
CA PHE A 98 13.50 8.08 26.58
C PHE A 98 14.67 7.68 25.67
N ARG A 99 14.42 7.51 24.37
CA ARG A 99 15.47 7.27 23.36
C ARG A 99 16.53 8.37 23.37
N TYR A 100 16.12 9.63 23.40
CA TYR A 100 17.04 10.77 23.42
C TYR A 100 17.70 10.95 24.78
N GLU A 101 17.00 10.67 25.88
CA GLU A 101 17.59 10.68 27.23
C GLU A 101 18.72 9.65 27.34
N THR A 102 18.51 8.45 26.84
CA THR A 102 19.52 7.38 26.80
C THR A 102 20.75 7.80 25.97
N LEU A 103 20.54 8.47 24.83
CA LEU A 103 21.62 8.99 23.99
C LEU A 103 22.41 10.10 24.70
N LYS A 104 21.72 11.00 25.42
CA LYS A 104 22.36 12.05 26.22
C LYS A 104 23.27 11.47 27.29
N GLN A 105 22.80 10.45 28.02
CA GLN A 105 23.60 9.74 29.01
C GLN A 105 24.81 9.05 28.37
N LYS A 106 24.60 8.37 27.23
CA LYS A 106 25.66 7.66 26.51
C LYS A 106 26.76 8.59 25.97
N TRP A 107 26.41 9.77 25.47
CA TRP A 107 27.34 10.66 24.78
C TRP A 107 28.03 11.67 25.70
N GLY A 108 27.46 11.99 26.86
CA GLY A 108 28.09 12.83 27.88
C GLY A 108 28.66 14.13 27.31
N LYS A 109 29.98 14.33 27.45
CA LYS A 109 30.68 15.54 27.00
C LYS A 109 30.67 15.75 25.48
N ASN A 110 30.52 14.67 24.71
CA ASN A 110 30.48 14.72 23.23
C ASN A 110 29.05 14.87 22.68
N LEU A 111 28.08 15.21 23.53
CA LEU A 111 26.66 15.28 23.16
C LEU A 111 26.42 16.13 21.92
N ASN A 112 26.91 17.37 21.87
CA ASN A 112 26.58 18.30 20.78
C ASN A 112 27.08 17.80 19.42
N LEU A 113 28.33 17.31 19.36
CA LEU A 113 28.91 16.78 18.13
C LEU A 113 28.21 15.50 17.68
N ASN A 114 27.91 14.59 18.62
CA ASN A 114 27.21 13.34 18.32
C ASN A 114 25.74 13.56 17.94
N LEU A 115 25.08 14.56 18.54
CA LEU A 115 23.73 14.96 18.18
C LEU A 115 23.70 15.51 16.75
N PHE A 116 24.62 16.41 16.43
CA PHE A 116 24.75 16.94 15.07
C PHE A 116 25.02 15.82 14.04
N ARG A 117 26.05 14.99 14.26
CA ARG A 117 26.47 13.96 13.30
C ARG A 117 25.49 12.79 13.19
N ASN A 118 25.11 12.19 14.32
CA ASN A 118 24.42 10.90 14.34
C ASN A 118 22.88 11.04 14.35
N VAL A 119 22.35 12.23 14.66
CA VAL A 119 20.90 12.51 14.58
C VAL A 119 20.63 13.39 13.37
N PHE A 120 21.06 14.65 13.39
CA PHE A 120 20.65 15.62 12.36
C PHE A 120 21.26 15.35 10.98
N LEU A 121 22.58 15.19 10.89
CA LEU A 121 23.24 14.98 9.61
C LEU A 121 22.87 13.61 9.00
N LEU A 122 22.87 12.55 9.81
CA LEU A 122 22.41 11.23 9.37
C LEU A 122 20.96 11.24 8.89
N GLN A 123 20.05 11.88 9.63
CA GLN A 123 18.65 12.04 9.18
C GLN A 123 18.57 12.87 7.90
N GLY A 124 19.39 13.91 7.74
CA GLY A 124 19.50 14.67 6.49
C GLY A 124 19.89 13.79 5.31
N CYS A 125 20.94 12.97 5.44
CA CYS A 125 21.36 12.04 4.39
C CYS A 125 20.26 11.04 4.03
N ILE A 126 19.61 10.45 5.04
CA ILE A 126 18.51 9.51 4.83
C ILE A 126 17.32 10.19 4.13
N LEU A 127 16.92 11.36 4.63
CA LEU A 127 15.83 12.17 4.07
C LEU A 127 16.10 12.48 2.60
N TYR A 128 17.32 12.88 2.27
CA TYR A 128 17.73 13.14 0.89
C TYR A 128 17.53 11.92 -0.02
N VAL A 129 17.94 10.73 0.42
CA VAL A 129 17.75 9.48 -0.33
C VAL A 129 16.26 9.15 -0.49
N ILE A 130 15.46 9.32 0.56
CA ILE A 130 14.02 9.05 0.49
C ILE A 130 13.32 10.08 -0.43
N ALA A 131 13.82 11.31 -0.50
CA ALA A 131 13.24 12.36 -1.32
C ALA A 131 13.66 12.29 -2.81
N LEU A 132 14.55 11.38 -3.21
CA LEU A 132 15.02 11.26 -4.60
C LEU A 132 13.90 11.16 -5.65
N PRO A 133 12.79 10.41 -5.45
CA PRO A 133 11.65 10.42 -6.37
C PRO A 133 11.10 11.82 -6.67
N ILE A 134 11.08 12.70 -5.66
CA ILE A 134 10.61 14.08 -5.80
C ILE A 134 11.61 14.89 -6.65
N LEU A 135 12.91 14.82 -6.33
CA LEU A 135 13.94 15.48 -7.15
C LEU A 135 13.88 15.00 -8.60
N TRP A 136 13.65 13.71 -8.81
CA TRP A 136 13.62 13.11 -10.14
C TRP A 136 12.48 13.67 -10.99
N ILE A 137 11.29 13.83 -10.39
CA ILE A 137 10.12 14.43 -11.05
C ILE A 137 10.40 15.86 -11.52
N HIS A 138 11.11 16.66 -10.73
CA HIS A 138 11.43 18.06 -11.08
C HIS A 138 12.61 18.22 -12.05
N THR A 139 13.45 17.19 -12.16
CA THR A 139 14.61 17.19 -13.07
C THR A 139 14.36 16.43 -14.38
N HIS A 140 13.25 15.71 -14.48
CA HIS A 140 12.79 15.02 -15.68
C HIS A 140 11.34 15.45 -16.01
N PRO A 141 11.15 16.66 -16.56
CA PRO A 141 9.84 17.31 -16.73
C PRO A 141 9.02 16.73 -17.89
N GLN A 142 9.18 15.45 -18.18
CA GLN A 142 8.36 14.74 -19.14
C GLN A 142 6.93 14.64 -18.62
N GLU A 143 5.95 14.69 -19.52
CA GLU A 143 4.55 14.52 -19.13
C GLU A 143 4.36 13.13 -18.51
N LEU A 144 3.88 13.09 -17.26
CA LEU A 144 3.61 11.84 -16.59
C LEU A 144 2.40 11.17 -17.24
N PRO A 145 2.44 9.85 -17.50
CA PRO A 145 1.27 9.14 -17.98
C PRO A 145 0.11 9.31 -17.00
N LYS A 146 -0.98 9.95 -17.43
CA LYS A 146 -2.04 10.41 -16.51
C LYS A 146 -2.63 9.27 -15.69
N HIS A 147 -2.73 8.06 -16.23
CA HIS A 147 -3.18 6.88 -15.48
C HIS A 147 -2.23 6.53 -14.32
N ILE A 148 -0.90 6.61 -14.50
CA ILE A 148 0.08 6.39 -13.44
C ILE A 148 -0.04 7.48 -12.38
N LEU A 149 -0.17 8.75 -12.80
CA LEU A 149 -0.39 9.86 -11.89
C LEU A 149 -1.64 9.63 -11.04
N TRP A 150 -2.80 9.33 -11.65
CA TRP A 150 -4.05 9.10 -10.92
C TRP A 150 -3.97 7.91 -9.95
N ILE A 151 -3.34 6.80 -10.36
CA ILE A 151 -3.12 5.65 -9.47
C ILE A 151 -2.24 6.04 -8.29
N GLY A 152 -1.16 6.79 -8.53
CA GLY A 152 -0.28 7.30 -7.48
C GLY A 152 -0.97 8.28 -6.56
N LEU A 153 -1.76 9.23 -7.08
CA LEU A 153 -2.53 10.19 -6.27
C LEU A 153 -3.57 9.47 -5.39
N LEU A 154 -4.23 8.45 -5.93
CA LEU A 154 -5.15 7.61 -5.17
C LEU A 154 -4.42 6.85 -4.05
N GLY A 155 -3.30 6.20 -4.38
CA GLY A 155 -2.47 5.49 -3.41
C GLY A 155 -1.99 6.41 -2.29
N TRP A 156 -1.45 7.58 -2.65
CA TRP A 156 -1.02 8.60 -1.70
C TRP A 156 -2.16 9.06 -0.81
N SER A 157 -3.33 9.35 -1.38
CA SER A 157 -4.50 9.80 -0.61
C SER A 157 -4.96 8.73 0.40
N ILE A 158 -5.01 7.46 -0.02
CA ILE A 158 -5.32 6.33 0.88
C ILE A 158 -4.32 6.28 2.03
N GLY A 159 -3.02 6.37 1.73
CA GLY A 159 -1.97 6.37 2.74
C GLY A 159 -2.09 7.55 3.72
N PHE A 160 -2.34 8.76 3.21
CA PHE A 160 -2.53 9.95 4.01
C PHE A 160 -3.72 9.83 4.98
N PHE A 161 -4.87 9.35 4.49
CA PHE A 161 -6.04 9.15 5.35
C PHE A 161 -5.83 8.01 6.36
N LEU A 162 -5.18 6.91 5.98
CA LEU A 162 -4.80 5.86 6.92
C LEU A 162 -3.93 6.41 8.06
N GLU A 163 -2.92 7.21 7.73
CA GLU A 163 -2.04 7.84 8.71
C GLU A 163 -2.79 8.82 9.61
N ALA A 164 -3.52 9.77 9.02
CA ALA A 164 -4.24 10.81 9.75
C ALA A 164 -5.33 10.24 10.67
N ILE A 165 -6.11 9.27 10.21
CA ILE A 165 -7.16 8.64 11.00
C ILE A 165 -6.56 7.78 12.11
N ALA A 166 -5.47 7.04 11.84
CA ALA A 166 -4.79 6.23 12.85
C ALA A 166 -4.24 7.09 13.98
N ASP A 167 -3.58 8.19 13.65
CA ASP A 167 -3.04 9.15 14.62
C ASP A 167 -4.17 9.81 15.43
N LEU A 168 -5.29 10.16 14.80
CA LEU A 168 -6.46 10.71 15.50
C LEU A 168 -7.08 9.70 16.47
N GLN A 169 -7.28 8.45 16.03
CA GLN A 169 -7.78 7.36 16.89
C GLN A 169 -6.88 7.18 18.11
N LEU A 170 -5.56 7.20 17.92
CA LEU A 170 -4.59 7.06 18.99
C LEU A 170 -4.58 8.27 19.94
N ALA A 171 -4.72 9.49 19.41
CA ALA A 171 -4.79 10.70 20.21
C ALA A 171 -6.05 10.74 21.09
N LEU A 172 -7.21 10.43 20.52
CA LEU A 172 -8.48 10.34 21.25
C LEU A 172 -8.41 9.27 22.34
N PHE A 173 -7.88 8.08 22.03
CA PHE A 173 -7.71 7.00 23.00
C PHE A 173 -6.80 7.37 24.17
N LYS A 174 -5.69 8.10 23.90
CA LYS A 174 -4.76 8.53 24.95
C LYS A 174 -5.31 9.64 25.85
N ASN A 175 -6.26 10.44 25.36
CA ASN A 175 -6.88 11.50 26.13
C ASN A 175 -7.99 10.98 27.07
N ASP A 176 -8.55 9.81 26.80
CA ASP A 176 -9.55 9.16 27.66
C ASP A 176 -8.90 8.53 28.91
N HIS A 177 -9.21 9.08 30.08
CA HIS A 177 -8.64 8.63 31.35
C HIS A 177 -9.07 7.20 31.73
N SER A 178 -10.23 6.73 31.26
CA SER A 178 -10.74 5.36 31.49
C SER A 178 -9.94 4.28 30.74
N LYS A 179 -9.15 4.70 29.75
CA LYS A 179 -8.33 3.84 28.89
C LYS A 179 -6.85 3.84 29.26
N LYS A 180 -6.46 4.56 30.31
CA LYS A 180 -5.06 4.64 30.75
C LYS A 180 -4.50 3.24 31.03
N GLY A 181 -3.37 2.92 30.40
CA GLY A 181 -2.69 1.63 30.53
C GLY A 181 -3.17 0.53 29.58
N LYS A 182 -4.32 0.69 28.92
CA LYS A 182 -4.89 -0.29 27.99
C LYS A 182 -4.30 -0.15 26.58
N LEU A 183 -4.44 -1.19 25.77
CA LEU A 183 -4.06 -1.19 24.36
C LEU A 183 -5.23 -0.77 23.45
N LEU A 184 -4.93 0.03 22.43
CA LEU A 184 -5.89 0.34 21.37
C LEU A 184 -5.87 -0.79 20.33
N THR A 185 -6.90 -1.62 20.33
CA THR A 185 -7.05 -2.80 19.46
C THR A 185 -8.30 -2.74 18.57
N THR A 186 -8.89 -1.55 18.43
CA THR A 186 -10.12 -1.30 17.66
C THR A 186 -9.89 -0.22 16.61
N GLY A 187 -10.83 -0.07 15.67
CA GLY A 187 -10.65 0.85 14.54
C GLY A 187 -9.56 0.35 13.59
N LEU A 188 -8.73 1.26 13.04
CA LEU A 188 -7.64 0.88 12.14
C LEU A 188 -6.60 -0.01 12.84
N TRP A 189 -6.39 0.22 14.13
CA TRP A 189 -5.50 -0.57 14.98
C TRP A 189 -5.99 -2.02 15.14
N GLY A 190 -7.29 -2.29 14.99
CA GLY A 190 -7.78 -3.68 14.99
C GLY A 190 -7.40 -4.48 13.74
N TYR A 191 -7.16 -3.79 12.61
CA TYR A 191 -6.82 -4.44 11.34
C TYR A 191 -5.33 -4.69 11.18
N VAL A 192 -4.50 -3.71 11.57
CA VAL A 192 -3.04 -3.78 11.56
C VAL A 192 -2.51 -3.07 12.80
N ARG A 193 -1.40 -3.54 13.37
CA ARG A 193 -0.89 -3.00 14.63
C ARG A 193 -0.29 -1.61 14.50
N HIS A 194 0.18 -1.25 13.30
CA HIS A 194 0.82 0.05 13.02
C HIS A 194 0.21 0.72 11.77
N PRO A 195 -1.08 1.12 11.82
CA PRO A 195 -1.77 1.65 10.66
C PRO A 195 -1.23 3.01 10.22
N ASN A 196 -0.68 3.81 11.14
CA ASN A 196 -0.04 5.07 10.82
C ASN A 196 1.25 4.89 10.01
N TYR A 197 2.12 3.96 10.42
CA TYR A 197 3.31 3.60 9.65
C TYR A 197 2.95 2.99 8.30
N LEU A 198 1.89 2.18 8.22
CA LEU A 198 1.40 1.69 6.92
C LEU A 198 0.99 2.85 6.01
N GLY A 199 0.27 3.84 6.53
CA GLY A 199 -0.14 5.02 5.79
C GLY A 199 1.04 5.84 5.25
N GLU A 200 2.06 6.05 6.08
CA GLU A 200 3.31 6.70 5.66
C GLU A 200 3.99 5.92 4.52
N LEU A 201 4.17 4.61 4.69
CA LEU A 201 4.77 3.76 3.65
C LEU A 201 4.00 3.84 2.33
N VAL A 202 2.67 3.73 2.36
CA VAL A 202 1.82 3.79 1.16
C VAL A 202 2.01 5.12 0.42
N GLN A 203 2.11 6.25 1.12
CA GLN A 203 2.37 7.56 0.51
C GLN A 203 3.70 7.59 -0.24
N TRP A 204 4.78 7.11 0.38
CA TRP A 204 6.12 7.15 -0.21
C TRP A 204 6.29 6.13 -1.35
N TRP A 205 5.69 4.95 -1.23
CA TRP A 205 5.59 4.00 -2.35
C TRP A 205 4.80 4.58 -3.53
N ALA A 206 3.75 5.37 -3.26
CA ALA A 206 2.98 6.03 -4.32
C ALA A 206 3.79 7.13 -5.03
N ILE A 207 4.56 7.96 -4.31
CA ILE A 207 5.44 8.97 -4.93
C ILE A 207 6.51 8.29 -5.79
N TRP A 208 7.13 7.21 -5.28
CA TRP A 208 8.07 6.43 -6.09
C TRP A 208 7.41 5.85 -7.34
N PHE A 209 6.22 5.25 -7.21
CA PHE A 209 5.49 4.67 -8.35
C PHE A 209 5.24 5.69 -9.46
N ILE A 210 4.91 6.95 -9.11
CA ILE A 210 4.77 8.05 -10.07
C ILE A 210 6.13 8.32 -10.75
N SER A 211 7.19 8.49 -9.96
CA SER A 211 8.54 8.73 -10.49
C SER A 211 9.06 7.57 -11.36
N ALA A 212 8.61 6.34 -11.11
CA ALA A 212 9.08 5.14 -11.79
C ALA A 212 8.68 5.07 -13.27
N SER A 213 7.67 5.85 -13.67
CA SER A 213 7.31 6.02 -15.10
C SER A 213 8.25 6.93 -15.87
N LEU A 214 9.11 7.69 -15.18
CA LEU A 214 10.13 8.53 -15.81
C LEU A 214 11.39 7.70 -16.13
N PRO A 215 12.22 8.14 -17.09
CA PRO A 215 13.47 7.45 -17.42
C PRO A 215 14.32 7.17 -16.18
N PHE A 216 14.76 5.92 -16.01
CA PHE A 216 15.50 5.42 -14.84
C PHE A 216 14.83 5.58 -13.45
N GLY A 217 13.61 6.13 -13.36
CA GLY A 217 12.94 6.35 -12.08
C GLY A 217 12.64 5.06 -11.30
N TRP A 218 12.53 3.91 -11.99
CA TRP A 218 12.37 2.60 -11.36
C TRP A 218 13.54 2.26 -10.41
N ALA A 219 14.76 2.75 -10.67
CA ALA A 219 15.94 2.53 -9.82
C ALA A 219 15.82 3.25 -8.47
N LEU A 220 14.95 4.26 -8.38
CA LEU A 220 14.67 4.99 -7.15
C LEU A 220 13.80 4.20 -6.15
N ILE A 221 13.53 2.92 -6.42
CA ILE A 221 12.87 2.00 -5.48
C ILE A 221 13.63 1.90 -4.15
N ILE A 222 14.92 2.24 -4.16
CA ILE A 222 15.74 2.40 -2.96
C ILE A 222 15.12 3.38 -1.94
N SER A 223 14.41 4.42 -2.39
CA SER A 223 13.74 5.39 -1.51
C SER A 223 12.70 4.72 -0.60
N PRO A 224 11.59 4.16 -1.13
CA PRO A 224 10.58 3.54 -0.29
C PRO A 224 11.09 2.27 0.41
N LEU A 225 12.07 1.55 -0.15
CA LEU A 225 12.71 0.41 0.53
C LEU A 225 13.50 0.85 1.76
N LEU A 226 14.30 1.92 1.66
CA LEU A 226 15.03 2.47 2.79
C LEU A 226 14.09 2.94 3.88
N LEU A 227 13.03 3.68 3.53
CA LEU A 227 12.03 4.10 4.51
C LEU A 227 11.34 2.90 5.17
N THR A 228 10.96 1.89 4.39
CA THR A 228 10.38 0.64 4.89
C THR A 228 11.32 -0.04 5.88
N PHE A 229 12.59 -0.18 5.55
CA PHE A 229 13.60 -0.76 6.44
C PHE A 229 13.73 0.02 7.74
N LEU A 230 13.82 1.35 7.67
CA LEU A 230 13.96 2.21 8.85
C LEU A 230 12.74 2.09 9.78
N ILE A 231 11.54 2.22 9.23
CA ILE A 231 10.30 2.12 9.99
C ILE A 231 10.15 0.72 10.61
N VAL A 232 10.39 -0.35 9.85
CA VAL A 232 10.16 -1.71 10.35
C VAL A 232 11.23 -2.15 11.34
N LYS A 233 12.51 -1.84 11.07
CA LYS A 233 13.65 -2.46 11.78
C LYS A 233 14.40 -1.54 12.72
N ILE A 234 14.48 -0.24 12.44
CA ILE A 234 15.41 0.67 13.12
C ILE A 234 14.72 1.62 14.09
N SER A 235 13.74 2.38 13.63
CA SER A 235 13.20 3.53 14.39
C SER A 235 11.70 3.47 14.70
N GLY A 236 10.93 2.61 14.05
CA GLY A 236 9.48 2.53 14.23
C GLY A 236 9.04 1.30 15.02
N ILE A 237 8.67 0.25 14.28
CA ILE A 237 7.92 -0.90 14.75
C ILE A 237 8.70 -1.74 15.74
N LYS A 238 9.86 -2.27 15.35
CA LYS A 238 10.61 -3.24 16.17
C LYS A 238 10.93 -2.69 17.58
N PRO A 239 11.52 -1.49 17.75
CA PRO A 239 11.76 -0.95 19.10
C PRO A 239 10.48 -0.74 19.92
N LEU A 240 9.38 -0.34 19.27
CA LEU A 240 8.10 -0.13 19.96
C LEU A 240 7.49 -1.46 20.43
N GLU A 241 7.53 -2.50 19.61
CA GLU A 241 7.01 -3.82 19.97
C GLU A 241 7.86 -4.47 21.08
N GLU A 242 9.19 -4.35 21.04
CA GLU A 242 10.11 -4.86 22.09
C GLU A 242 9.81 -4.24 23.46
N GLN A 243 9.43 -2.96 23.52
CA GLN A 243 9.02 -2.30 24.76
C GLN A 243 7.69 -2.83 25.31
N MET A 244 6.82 -3.35 24.44
CA MET A 244 5.49 -3.83 24.78
C MET A 244 5.42 -5.35 25.00
N GLU A 245 6.45 -6.09 24.60
CA GLU A 245 6.52 -7.56 24.62
C GLU A 245 6.25 -8.18 25.99
N LYS A 246 6.61 -7.46 27.07
CA LYS A 246 6.38 -7.90 28.44
C LYS A 246 4.90 -7.88 28.86
N ARG A 247 4.01 -7.25 28.10
CA ARG A 247 2.58 -7.14 28.43
C ARG A 247 1.80 -8.33 27.85
N ALA A 248 1.10 -9.08 28.70
CA ALA A 248 0.30 -10.23 28.27
C ALA A 248 -0.77 -9.84 27.21
N GLU A 249 -1.44 -8.70 27.40
CA GLU A 249 -2.41 -8.16 26.43
C GLU A 249 -1.79 -7.89 25.05
N PHE A 250 -0.51 -7.51 25.01
CA PHE A 250 0.18 -7.27 23.74
C PHE A 250 0.47 -8.56 22.99
N LYS A 251 0.79 -9.65 23.70
CA LYS A 251 0.98 -10.97 23.07
C LYS A 251 -0.31 -11.45 22.39
N ALA A 252 -1.44 -11.36 23.09
CA ALA A 252 -2.75 -11.70 22.52
C ALA A 252 -3.11 -10.82 21.30
N TYR A 253 -2.71 -9.54 21.32
CA TYR A 253 -2.90 -8.63 20.19
C TYR A 253 -2.02 -9.00 18.98
N VAL A 254 -0.77 -9.41 19.22
CA VAL A 254 0.17 -9.84 18.17
C VAL A 254 -0.33 -11.09 17.44
N GLU A 255 -0.99 -12.02 18.15
CA GLU A 255 -1.54 -13.25 17.57
C GLU A 255 -2.68 -12.98 16.59
N ASN A 256 -3.50 -11.96 16.85
CA ASN A 256 -4.73 -11.72 16.10
C ASN A 256 -4.62 -10.59 15.07
N THR A 257 -3.66 -9.68 15.24
CA THR A 257 -3.54 -8.49 14.40
C THR A 257 -2.15 -8.42 13.77
N PRO A 258 -2.02 -8.42 12.44
CA PRO A 258 -0.73 -8.35 11.74
C PRO A 258 -0.04 -6.99 11.95
N SER A 259 1.30 -6.95 11.82
CA SER A 259 2.07 -5.71 12.10
C SER A 259 1.75 -4.57 11.12
N LEU A 260 1.85 -4.84 9.80
CA LEU A 260 1.65 -3.84 8.72
C LEU A 260 0.73 -4.34 7.62
N ILE A 261 1.10 -5.44 6.96
CA ILE A 261 0.36 -5.94 5.80
C ILE A 261 -0.49 -7.13 6.24
N PRO A 262 -1.83 -7.05 6.14
CA PRO A 262 -2.67 -8.16 6.55
C PRO A 262 -2.57 -9.30 5.54
N PRO A 263 -2.61 -10.57 5.98
CA PRO A 263 -2.61 -11.73 5.08
C PRO A 263 -3.73 -11.67 4.04
N SER A 264 -4.88 -11.07 4.38
CA SER A 264 -5.98 -10.84 3.45
C SER A 264 -5.59 -9.91 2.30
N LEU A 265 -4.76 -8.89 2.52
CA LEU A 265 -4.25 -8.03 1.45
C LEU A 265 -3.26 -8.77 0.55
N ILE A 266 -2.34 -9.55 1.14
CA ILE A 266 -1.38 -10.38 0.38
C ILE A 266 -2.13 -11.38 -0.50
N ASN A 267 -3.17 -12.03 0.04
CA ASN A 267 -4.01 -12.95 -0.72
C ASN A 267 -4.68 -12.28 -1.94
N GLY A 268 -5.17 -11.05 -1.76
CA GLY A 268 -5.81 -10.27 -2.82
C GLY A 268 -4.81 -9.83 -3.90
N ILE A 269 -3.61 -9.42 -3.50
CA ILE A 269 -2.52 -9.08 -4.42
C ILE A 269 -2.09 -10.32 -5.22
N LEU A 270 -1.94 -11.48 -4.56
CA LEU A 270 -1.61 -12.73 -5.25
C LEU A 270 -2.67 -13.09 -6.30
N TYR A 271 -3.96 -12.95 -5.97
CA TYR A 271 -5.04 -13.15 -6.93
C TYR A 271 -4.99 -12.15 -8.09
N GLY A 272 -4.85 -10.85 -7.80
CA GLY A 272 -4.79 -9.80 -8.82
C GLY A 272 -3.61 -9.97 -9.78
N SER A 273 -2.43 -10.31 -9.25
CA SER A 273 -1.24 -10.64 -10.04
C SER A 273 -1.47 -11.89 -10.90
N ALA A 274 -2.07 -12.94 -10.33
CA ALA A 274 -2.39 -14.16 -11.07
C ALA A 274 -3.37 -13.87 -12.22
N TRP A 275 -4.40 -13.05 -11.96
CA TRP A 275 -5.36 -12.62 -12.98
C TRP A 275 -4.67 -11.94 -14.15
N PHE A 276 -3.79 -10.98 -13.88
CA PHE A 276 -3.08 -10.23 -14.91
C PHE A 276 -2.12 -11.11 -15.72
N LEU A 277 -1.34 -11.95 -15.03
CA LEU A 277 -0.39 -12.86 -15.67
C LEU A 277 -1.09 -13.93 -16.50
N LEU A 278 -2.20 -14.50 -16.02
CA LEU A 278 -2.97 -15.51 -16.76
C LEU A 278 -3.65 -14.92 -17.99
N ILE A 279 -4.11 -13.67 -17.95
CA ILE A 279 -4.68 -13.00 -19.12
C ILE A 279 -3.60 -12.69 -20.17
N ILE A 280 -2.43 -12.20 -19.77
CA ILE A 280 -1.37 -11.86 -20.72
C ILE A 280 -0.73 -13.11 -21.33
N TYR A 281 -0.29 -14.05 -20.50
CA TYR A 281 0.48 -15.20 -20.97
C TYR A 281 -0.41 -16.39 -21.38
N GLY A 282 -1.57 -16.54 -20.73
CA GLY A 282 -2.50 -17.62 -21.03
C GLY A 282 -3.28 -17.41 -22.33
N SER A 283 -3.61 -16.16 -22.67
CA SER A 283 -4.24 -15.83 -23.95
C SER A 283 -3.34 -16.13 -25.15
N GLN A 284 -2.02 -16.02 -24.98
CA GLN A 284 -1.01 -16.33 -25.99
C GLN A 284 -0.75 -17.84 -26.16
N SER A 285 -1.59 -18.70 -25.59
CA SER A 285 -1.55 -20.17 -25.72
C SER A 285 -0.34 -20.88 -25.10
N SER A 286 0.44 -20.25 -24.20
CA SER A 286 1.39 -21.01 -23.39
C SER A 286 0.69 -21.73 -22.24
N LEU A 287 0.24 -22.94 -22.53
CA LEU A 287 -0.42 -23.80 -21.55
C LEU A 287 0.48 -24.07 -20.34
N PHE A 288 1.78 -24.31 -20.59
CA PHE A 288 2.75 -24.58 -19.53
C PHE A 288 2.87 -23.42 -18.55
N PHE A 289 3.06 -22.18 -19.04
CA PHE A 289 3.19 -21.01 -18.16
C PHE A 289 1.88 -20.74 -17.40
N SER A 290 0.73 -20.93 -18.05
CA SER A 290 -0.58 -20.76 -17.41
C SER A 290 -0.77 -21.70 -16.23
N ILE A 291 -0.42 -22.99 -16.40
CA ILE A 291 -0.49 -23.98 -15.32
C ILE A 291 0.48 -23.62 -14.19
N MET A 292 1.71 -23.22 -14.54
CA MET A 292 2.72 -22.86 -13.55
C MET A 292 2.33 -21.64 -12.71
N ILE A 293 1.82 -20.58 -13.36
CA ILE A 293 1.30 -19.38 -12.68
C ILE A 293 0.13 -19.75 -11.78
N ALA A 294 -0.86 -20.48 -12.31
CA ALA A 294 -2.03 -20.90 -11.55
C ALA A 294 -1.66 -21.74 -10.33
N ALA A 295 -0.83 -22.77 -10.51
CA ALA A 295 -0.41 -23.66 -9.43
C ALA A 295 0.42 -22.93 -8.37
N GLY A 296 1.36 -22.07 -8.79
CA GLY A 296 2.19 -21.28 -7.90
C GLY A 296 1.38 -20.29 -7.06
N CYS A 297 0.48 -19.53 -7.69
CA CYS A 297 -0.38 -18.58 -6.99
C CYS A 297 -1.39 -19.30 -6.08
N TYR A 298 -1.99 -20.40 -6.53
CA TYR A 298 -2.95 -21.17 -5.73
C TYR A 298 -2.28 -21.81 -4.52
N GLY A 299 -1.11 -22.44 -4.70
CA GLY A 299 -0.29 -22.99 -3.62
C GLY A 299 0.16 -21.91 -2.64
N GLY A 300 0.58 -20.75 -3.13
CA GLY A 300 0.95 -19.60 -2.31
C GLY A 300 -0.22 -19.04 -1.48
N GLN A 301 -1.40 -18.90 -2.09
CA GLN A 301 -2.61 -18.49 -1.38
C GLN A 301 -3.03 -19.52 -0.33
N LEU A 302 -3.04 -20.82 -0.66
CA LEU A 302 -3.35 -21.87 0.31
C LEU A 302 -2.36 -21.86 1.48
N TRP A 303 -1.06 -21.85 1.20
CA TRP A 303 -0.04 -21.79 2.24
C TRP A 303 -0.24 -20.58 3.16
N LEU A 304 -0.49 -19.40 2.59
CA LEU A 304 -0.74 -18.18 3.36
C LEU A 304 -1.98 -18.31 4.26
N LEU A 305 -3.07 -18.89 3.75
CA LEU A 305 -4.35 -19.00 4.44
C LEU A 305 -4.38 -20.12 5.49
N THR A 306 -3.63 -21.20 5.28
CA THR A 306 -3.61 -22.36 6.18
C THR A 306 -2.38 -22.41 7.08
N LYS A 307 -1.46 -21.44 6.99
CA LYS A 307 -0.21 -21.39 7.78
C LYS A 307 -0.44 -21.54 9.28
N PHE A 308 -1.56 -21.03 9.78
CA PHE A 308 -1.89 -21.02 11.21
C PHE A 308 -3.07 -21.93 11.59
N ASP A 309 -3.81 -22.46 10.61
CA ASP A 309 -4.91 -23.39 10.86
C ASP A 309 -5.13 -24.35 9.69
N SER A 310 -4.42 -25.49 9.74
CA SER A 310 -4.47 -26.53 8.72
C SER A 310 -5.85 -27.21 8.62
N ARG A 311 -6.71 -27.08 9.64
CA ARG A 311 -8.07 -27.67 9.64
C ARG A 311 -8.97 -27.03 8.58
N THR A 312 -8.69 -25.78 8.21
CA THR A 312 -9.45 -25.06 7.17
C THR A 312 -9.10 -25.47 5.75
N LEU A 313 -7.99 -26.20 5.52
CA LEU A 313 -7.52 -26.57 4.18
C LEU A 313 -8.59 -27.31 3.36
N ARG A 314 -9.30 -28.26 3.99
CA ARG A 314 -10.37 -29.02 3.32
C ARG A 314 -11.50 -28.12 2.84
N SER A 315 -11.86 -27.11 3.64
CA SER A 315 -12.91 -26.14 3.27
C SER A 315 -12.51 -25.31 2.04
N TYR A 316 -11.24 -24.89 1.96
CA TYR A 316 -10.71 -24.16 0.81
C TYR A 316 -10.71 -24.99 -0.46
N ILE A 317 -10.25 -26.24 -0.38
CA ILE A 317 -10.21 -27.16 -1.53
C ILE A 317 -11.63 -27.41 -2.06
N VAL A 318 -12.58 -27.73 -1.17
CA VAL A 318 -13.98 -27.96 -1.59
C VAL A 318 -14.58 -26.69 -2.23
N LEU A 319 -14.33 -25.52 -1.65
CA LEU A 319 -14.79 -24.25 -2.22
C LEU A 319 -14.20 -23.99 -3.61
N SER A 320 -12.91 -24.28 -3.81
CA SER A 320 -12.25 -24.15 -5.11
C SER A 320 -12.81 -25.10 -6.17
N ILE A 321 -13.11 -26.35 -5.79
CA ILE A 321 -13.74 -27.33 -6.70
C ILE A 321 -15.14 -26.86 -7.11
N VAL A 322 -15.95 -26.39 -6.16
CA VAL A 322 -17.29 -25.88 -6.43
C VAL A 322 -17.24 -24.63 -7.30
N ALA A 323 -16.33 -23.69 -7.01
CA ALA A 323 -16.13 -22.49 -7.81
C ALA A 323 -15.73 -22.83 -9.26
N LEU A 324 -14.83 -23.79 -9.45
CA LEU A 324 -14.42 -24.27 -10.77
C LEU A 324 -15.57 -24.91 -11.54
N GLY A 325 -16.36 -25.78 -10.90
CA GLY A 325 -17.49 -26.43 -11.53
C GLY A 325 -18.59 -25.45 -11.95
N LEU A 326 -18.98 -24.54 -11.05
CA LEU A 326 -19.95 -23.48 -11.36
C LEU A 326 -19.43 -22.53 -12.45
N GLY A 327 -18.14 -22.17 -12.37
CA GLY A 327 -17.49 -21.34 -13.38
C GLY A 327 -17.46 -21.98 -14.74
N PHE A 328 -17.09 -23.26 -14.82
CA PHE A 328 -17.09 -24.01 -16.07
C PHE A 328 -18.47 -24.02 -16.74
N LEU A 329 -19.53 -24.30 -15.98
CA LEU A 329 -20.91 -24.30 -16.50
C LEU A 329 -21.31 -22.91 -17.01
N GLN A 330 -20.95 -21.85 -16.29
CA GLN A 330 -21.23 -20.47 -16.68
C GLN A 330 -20.47 -20.08 -17.96
N GLU A 331 -19.17 -20.36 -18.06
CA GLU A 331 -18.41 -20.06 -19.28
C GLU A 331 -18.91 -20.87 -20.48
N MET A 332 -19.34 -22.11 -20.27
CA MET A 332 -19.98 -22.91 -21.32
C MET A 332 -21.27 -22.29 -21.82
N PHE A 333 -22.08 -21.76 -20.91
CA PHE A 333 -23.28 -21.02 -21.28
C PHE A 333 -22.94 -19.75 -22.08
N PHE A 334 -21.92 -18.99 -21.67
CA PHE A 334 -21.48 -17.80 -22.41
C PHE A 334 -20.95 -18.11 -23.81
N ILE A 335 -20.18 -19.19 -23.97
CA ILE A 335 -19.68 -19.62 -25.28
C ILE A 335 -20.83 -20.10 -26.17
N TYR A 336 -21.72 -20.94 -25.63
CA TYR A 336 -22.85 -21.51 -26.38
C TYR A 336 -23.79 -20.44 -26.94
N LEU A 337 -24.12 -19.43 -26.13
CA LEU A 337 -24.94 -18.29 -26.55
C LEU A 337 -24.18 -17.21 -27.31
N LYS A 338 -22.87 -17.42 -27.58
CA LYS A 338 -21.97 -16.44 -28.18
C LYS A 338 -21.98 -15.09 -27.45
N ILE A 339 -22.08 -15.11 -26.12
CA ILE A 339 -21.93 -13.92 -25.28
C ILE A 339 -20.47 -13.47 -25.25
N VAL A 340 -19.57 -14.44 -25.19
CA VAL A 340 -18.12 -14.25 -25.18
C VAL A 340 -17.52 -15.13 -26.28
N VAL A 341 -16.77 -14.52 -27.19
CA VAL A 341 -16.04 -15.22 -28.25
C VAL A 341 -14.54 -15.12 -27.99
N TYR A 342 -13.86 -16.24 -28.10
CA TYR A 342 -12.41 -16.32 -27.95
C TYR A 342 -11.75 -16.33 -29.34
N PRO A 343 -10.60 -15.66 -29.53
CA PRO A 343 -9.89 -15.61 -30.82
C PRO A 343 -9.55 -16.99 -31.41
N LYS A 344 -9.31 -17.98 -30.55
CA LYS A 344 -9.13 -19.38 -30.94
C LYS A 344 -10.45 -20.11 -30.70
N GLU A 345 -11.14 -20.47 -31.77
CA GLU A 345 -12.39 -21.23 -31.69
C GLU A 345 -12.15 -22.52 -30.89
N SER A 346 -12.89 -22.65 -29.79
CA SER A 346 -12.83 -23.79 -28.87
C SER A 346 -14.23 -24.06 -28.37
N ILE A 347 -14.60 -25.33 -28.32
CA ILE A 347 -15.87 -25.79 -27.74
C ILE A 347 -15.83 -25.66 -26.21
N PHE A 348 -14.64 -25.63 -25.61
CA PHE A 348 -14.41 -25.54 -24.16
C PHE A 348 -13.85 -24.17 -23.74
N PRO A 349 -14.10 -23.70 -22.50
CA PRO A 349 -13.49 -22.48 -22.00
C PRO A 349 -11.98 -22.65 -21.91
N PRO A 350 -11.19 -21.60 -22.18
CA PRO A 350 -9.74 -21.68 -22.04
C PRO A 350 -9.30 -22.07 -20.64
N LEU A 351 -8.28 -22.93 -20.53
CA LEU A 351 -7.77 -23.41 -19.24
C LEU A 351 -7.25 -22.28 -18.34
N TRP A 352 -6.66 -21.23 -18.92
CA TRP A 352 -6.18 -20.06 -18.16
C TRP A 352 -7.33 -19.31 -17.46
N LEU A 353 -8.52 -19.29 -18.07
CA LEU A 353 -9.70 -18.66 -17.50
C LEU A 353 -10.27 -19.53 -16.37
N LEU A 354 -10.35 -20.84 -16.60
CA LEU A 354 -10.82 -21.79 -15.59
C LEU A 354 -9.93 -21.79 -14.35
N ALA A 355 -8.62 -21.56 -14.50
CA ALA A 355 -7.69 -21.43 -13.39
C ALA A 355 -7.99 -20.25 -12.45
N LEU A 356 -8.66 -19.19 -12.93
CA LEU A 356 -9.02 -18.03 -12.11
C LEU A 356 -10.09 -18.35 -11.07
N TYR A 357 -10.96 -19.33 -11.32
CA TYR A 357 -12.06 -19.66 -10.41
C TYR A 357 -11.58 -20.22 -9.06
N PRO A 358 -10.70 -21.23 -9.00
CA PRO A 358 -10.05 -21.64 -7.75
C PRO A 358 -9.33 -20.50 -7.04
N LEU A 359 -8.53 -19.70 -7.74
CA LEU A 359 -7.77 -18.58 -7.17
C LEU A 359 -8.71 -17.52 -6.55
N PHE A 360 -9.78 -17.18 -7.27
CA PHE A 360 -10.80 -16.25 -6.81
C PHE A 360 -11.51 -16.77 -5.57
N SER A 361 -11.84 -18.07 -5.54
CA SER A 361 -12.54 -18.69 -4.41
C SER A 361 -11.80 -18.52 -3.07
N LEU A 362 -10.46 -18.53 -3.10
CA LEU A 362 -9.61 -18.36 -1.91
C LEU A 362 -9.66 -16.95 -1.33
N THR A 363 -10.14 -15.96 -2.11
CA THR A 363 -10.29 -14.58 -1.64
C THR A 363 -11.54 -14.39 -0.77
N LEU A 364 -12.57 -15.25 -0.90
CA LEU A 364 -13.89 -15.07 -0.25
C LEU A 364 -13.85 -15.15 1.28
N ASN A 365 -12.85 -15.84 1.83
CA ASN A 365 -12.64 -15.99 3.28
C ASN A 365 -11.56 -15.06 3.83
N SER A 366 -10.94 -14.27 2.96
CA SER A 366 -9.81 -13.43 3.31
C SER A 366 -10.03 -12.01 2.78
N SER A 367 -9.56 -11.70 1.58
CA SER A 367 -9.62 -10.36 0.97
C SER A 367 -11.04 -9.85 0.80
N LEU A 368 -11.99 -10.73 0.47
CA LEU A 368 -13.38 -10.40 0.17
C LEU A 368 -14.35 -10.85 1.27
N VAL A 369 -13.87 -11.03 2.51
CA VAL A 369 -14.71 -11.47 3.63
C VAL A 369 -15.90 -10.54 3.89
N PHE A 370 -15.78 -9.26 3.55
CA PHE A 370 -16.85 -8.26 3.71
C PHE A 370 -18.08 -8.53 2.84
N LEU A 371 -17.97 -9.34 1.79
CA LEU A 371 -19.11 -9.80 0.99
C LEU A 371 -20.13 -10.58 1.82
N ASN A 372 -19.70 -11.23 2.89
CA ASN A 372 -20.60 -11.98 3.77
C ASN A 372 -21.67 -11.11 4.46
N LYS A 373 -21.54 -9.77 4.43
CA LYS A 373 -22.44 -8.84 5.12
C LYS A 373 -23.81 -8.69 4.45
N SER A 374 -23.88 -8.72 3.11
CA SER A 374 -25.14 -8.49 2.39
C SER A 374 -25.17 -9.23 1.06
N PRO A 375 -26.20 -10.07 0.81
CA PRO A 375 -26.39 -10.74 -0.48
C PRO A 375 -26.57 -9.75 -1.63
N THR A 376 -27.33 -8.66 -1.42
CA THR A 376 -27.53 -7.62 -2.44
C THR A 376 -26.22 -6.92 -2.80
N PHE A 377 -25.43 -6.57 -1.78
CA PHE A 377 -24.12 -5.96 -2.01
C PHE A 377 -23.16 -6.92 -2.74
N THR A 378 -23.21 -8.21 -2.39
CA THR A 378 -22.46 -9.27 -3.06
C THR A 378 -22.85 -9.42 -4.52
N PHE A 379 -24.15 -9.42 -4.80
CA PHE A 379 -24.68 -9.48 -6.15
C PHE A 379 -24.18 -8.30 -7.01
N LEU A 380 -24.33 -7.07 -6.50
CA LEU A 380 -23.90 -5.87 -7.23
C LEU A 380 -22.38 -5.85 -7.46
N LEU A 381 -21.57 -6.18 -6.44
CA LEU A 381 -20.12 -6.20 -6.57
C LEU A 381 -19.66 -7.30 -7.53
N GLY A 382 -20.30 -8.47 -7.50
CA GLY A 382 -20.04 -9.55 -8.43
C GLY A 382 -20.36 -9.15 -9.87
N GLY A 383 -21.55 -8.60 -10.10
CA GLY A 383 -21.98 -8.16 -11.42
C GLY A 383 -21.08 -7.07 -12.00
N PHE A 384 -20.84 -5.97 -11.27
CA PHE A 384 -19.97 -4.89 -11.77
C PHE A 384 -18.51 -5.30 -11.86
N GLY A 385 -17.99 -6.00 -10.85
CA GLY A 385 -16.60 -6.45 -10.82
C GLY A 385 -16.27 -7.35 -12.00
N ALA A 386 -17.14 -8.31 -12.30
CA ALA A 386 -16.98 -9.16 -13.48
C ALA A 386 -17.17 -8.38 -14.78
N LEU A 387 -18.20 -7.55 -14.89
CA LEU A 387 -18.42 -6.74 -16.10
C LEU A 387 -17.18 -5.92 -16.47
N PHE A 388 -16.57 -5.23 -15.52
CA PHE A 388 -15.33 -4.49 -15.77
C PHE A 388 -14.17 -5.43 -16.13
N SER A 389 -14.07 -6.61 -15.50
CA SER A 389 -13.05 -7.61 -15.83
C SER A 389 -13.17 -8.10 -17.29
N TYR A 390 -14.38 -8.41 -17.78
CA TYR A 390 -14.59 -8.82 -19.17
C TYR A 390 -14.34 -7.66 -20.15
N LEU A 391 -14.80 -6.44 -19.83
CA LEU A 391 -14.50 -5.25 -20.65
C LEU A 391 -12.99 -4.98 -20.73
N SER A 392 -12.25 -5.22 -19.65
CA SER A 392 -10.78 -5.18 -19.68
C SER A 392 -10.19 -6.27 -20.58
N GLY A 393 -10.69 -7.49 -20.51
CA GLY A 393 -10.27 -8.60 -21.38
C GLY A 393 -10.51 -8.30 -22.86
N GLU A 394 -11.63 -7.68 -23.20
CA GLU A 394 -11.96 -7.24 -24.57
C GLU A 394 -10.99 -6.17 -25.06
N ARG A 395 -10.69 -5.16 -24.24
CA ARG A 395 -9.69 -4.13 -24.57
C ARG A 395 -8.28 -4.67 -24.75
N LEU A 396 -7.96 -5.80 -24.10
CA LEU A 396 -6.70 -6.50 -24.26
C LEU A 396 -6.70 -7.45 -25.47
N GLY A 397 -7.81 -7.54 -26.23
CA GLY A 397 -7.94 -8.40 -27.40
C GLY A 397 -8.02 -9.90 -27.08
N VAL A 398 -8.26 -10.26 -25.82
CA VAL A 398 -8.28 -11.66 -25.36
C VAL A 398 -9.65 -12.30 -25.57
N ILE A 399 -10.70 -11.49 -25.59
CA ILE A 399 -12.08 -11.91 -25.87
C ILE A 399 -12.77 -10.86 -26.74
N GLN A 400 -13.90 -11.22 -27.34
CA GLN A 400 -14.84 -10.30 -27.97
C GLN A 400 -16.21 -10.50 -27.34
N LEU A 401 -16.85 -9.41 -26.91
CA LEU A 401 -18.20 -9.45 -26.38
C LEU A 401 -19.19 -9.18 -27.51
N ILE A 402 -20.28 -9.94 -27.59
CA ILE A 402 -21.32 -9.69 -28.60
C ILE A 402 -22.44 -8.81 -28.03
N PRO A 403 -22.51 -7.51 -28.38
CA PRO A 403 -23.59 -6.63 -27.97
C PRO A 403 -24.93 -6.98 -28.65
N PRO A 404 -26.08 -6.53 -28.11
CA PRO A 404 -26.23 -5.71 -26.90
C PRO A 404 -26.37 -6.51 -25.61
N LEU A 405 -26.57 -7.83 -25.69
CA LEU A 405 -26.95 -8.65 -24.53
C LEU A 405 -25.78 -9.10 -23.66
N ALA A 406 -24.53 -9.06 -24.15
CA ALA A 406 -23.39 -9.58 -23.39
C ALA A 406 -23.20 -8.92 -22.03
N GLN A 407 -23.23 -7.59 -21.96
CA GLN A 407 -23.01 -6.85 -20.72
C GLN A 407 -24.07 -7.14 -19.63
N PRO A 408 -25.39 -7.03 -19.89
CA PRO A 408 -26.40 -7.33 -18.88
C PRO A 408 -26.41 -8.81 -18.47
N ILE A 409 -26.11 -9.74 -19.39
CA ILE A 409 -26.02 -11.17 -19.07
C ILE A 409 -24.82 -11.44 -18.16
N ILE A 410 -23.63 -10.92 -18.49
CA ILE A 410 -22.43 -11.06 -17.66
C ILE A 410 -22.69 -10.51 -16.26
N PHE A 411 -23.29 -9.30 -16.15
CA PHE A 411 -23.63 -8.70 -14.88
C PHE A 411 -24.55 -9.58 -14.03
N LEU A 412 -25.65 -10.08 -14.62
CA LEU A 412 -26.63 -10.91 -13.93
C LEU A 412 -26.02 -12.24 -13.47
N PHE A 413 -25.36 -12.96 -14.37
CA PHE A 413 -24.79 -14.29 -14.08
C PHE A 413 -23.69 -14.21 -13.03
N TRP A 414 -22.78 -13.24 -13.11
CA TRP A 414 -21.76 -13.08 -12.10
C TRP A 414 -22.29 -12.60 -10.76
N GLY A 415 -23.33 -11.75 -10.75
CA GLY A 415 -24.02 -11.37 -9.52
C GLY A 415 -24.63 -12.59 -8.82
N LEU A 416 -25.30 -13.48 -9.58
CA LEU A 416 -25.85 -14.73 -9.05
C LEU A 416 -24.75 -15.68 -8.59
N PHE A 417 -23.74 -15.93 -9.44
CA PHE A 417 -22.61 -16.80 -9.17
C PHE A 417 -21.93 -16.44 -7.85
N LEU A 418 -21.55 -15.17 -7.67
CA LEU A 418 -20.86 -14.71 -6.48
C LEU A 418 -21.75 -14.84 -5.24
N THR A 419 -23.04 -14.53 -5.36
CA THR A 419 -24.00 -14.64 -4.25
C THR A 419 -24.16 -16.10 -3.81
N ILE A 420 -24.36 -17.03 -4.76
CA ILE A 420 -24.47 -18.46 -4.49
C ILE A 420 -23.19 -18.99 -3.85
N LEU A 421 -22.03 -18.62 -4.39
CA LEU A 421 -20.74 -19.09 -3.91
C LEU A 421 -20.45 -18.59 -2.48
N VAL A 422 -20.80 -17.34 -2.16
CA VAL A 422 -20.68 -16.78 -0.80
C VAL A 422 -21.63 -17.47 0.19
N ILE A 423 -22.88 -17.73 -0.20
CA ILE A 423 -23.85 -18.46 0.64
C ILE A 423 -23.36 -19.89 0.90
N PHE A 424 -22.89 -20.59 -0.14
CA PHE A 424 -22.33 -21.93 -0.02
C PHE A 424 -21.13 -21.95 0.92
N ASN A 425 -20.19 -21.04 0.73
CA ASN A 425 -19.00 -20.89 1.56
C ASN A 425 -19.33 -20.65 3.04
N ARG A 426 -20.38 -19.89 3.36
CA ARG A 426 -20.86 -19.72 4.74
C ARG A 426 -21.30 -21.05 5.36
N LYS A 427 -22.09 -21.84 4.63
CA LYS A 427 -22.55 -23.17 5.09
C LYS A 427 -21.38 -24.14 5.23
N LEU A 428 -20.46 -24.12 4.27
CA LEU A 428 -19.26 -24.96 4.26
C LEU A 428 -18.38 -24.71 5.50
N ARG A 429 -18.15 -23.43 5.84
CA ARG A 429 -17.38 -23.07 7.04
C ARG A 429 -18.06 -23.53 8.32
N ALA A 430 -19.38 -23.33 8.45
CA ALA A 430 -20.13 -23.79 9.62
C ALA A 430 -20.02 -25.32 9.80
N TRP A 431 -20.05 -26.08 8.70
CA TRP A 431 -19.92 -27.54 8.74
C TRP A 431 -18.52 -28.00 9.18
N PHE A 432 -17.47 -27.38 8.66
CA PHE A 432 -16.08 -27.71 9.04
C PHE A 432 -15.68 -27.14 10.41
N SER A 433 -16.35 -26.13 10.95
CA SER A 433 -16.09 -25.64 12.32
C SER A 433 -16.68 -26.53 13.41
N GLN A 434 -17.63 -27.41 13.05
CA GLN A 434 -18.31 -28.33 13.99
C GLN A 434 -17.66 -29.72 14.05
N ARG A 435 -16.68 -30.01 13.19
CA ARG A 435 -15.97 -31.29 13.06
C ARG A 435 -14.48 -31.09 13.24
#